data_AF-A0A496YTI3-F1
#
_entry.id   AF-A0A496YTI3-F1
#
_cell.length_a   1.000
_cell.length_b   1.000
_cell.length_c   1.000
_cell.angle_alpha   90.00
_cell.angle_beta   90.00
_cell.angle_gamma   90.00
#
_symmetry.space_group_name_H-M   'P 1'
#
loop_
_entity.id
_entity.type
_entity.pdbx_description
1 polymer ?
#
loop_
_entity_poly.entity_id
_entity_poly.type
_entity_poly.pdbx_seq_one_letter_code
_entity_poly.pdbx_strand_id
1 'polypeptide(L)' 'MSRKPDRLDQILSEARLCEWLNLPLKERSRRSQTITYWIKAGLPCIEKSGYRFFIEGDVIDFLWKEYERDQ' A
#
# COMPACT_ATOMS: atom_id res chain seq x y z
N MET A 1 1.50 -6.01 13.64
CA MET A 1 0.12 -6.51 13.75
C MET A 1 -0.75 -5.40 13.20
N SER A 2 -1.60 -5.67 12.19
CA SER A 2 -2.47 -4.63 11.64
C SER A 2 -3.41 -4.11 12.72
N ARG A 3 -3.29 -2.83 13.04
CA ARG A 3 -4.27 -2.15 13.90
C ARG A 3 -5.49 -1.84 13.05
N LYS A 4 -6.67 -2.08 13.63
CA LYS A 4 -7.94 -1.66 13.02
C LYS A 4 -7.87 -0.14 12.80
N PRO A 5 -8.17 0.38 11.59
CA PRO A 5 -8.24 1.81 11.37
C PRO A 5 -9.39 2.41 12.20
N ASP A 6 -9.13 3.58 12.78
CA ASP A 6 -10.09 4.38 13.54
C ASP A 6 -11.07 5.12 12.63
N ARG A 7 -10.66 5.39 11.38
CA ARG A 7 -11.43 6.18 10.40
C ARG A 7 -11.32 5.61 8.99
N LEU A 8 -12.33 5.85 8.15
CA LEU A 8 -12.37 5.36 6.76
C LEU A 8 -11.31 6.00 5.85
N ASP A 9 -10.86 7.21 6.17
CA ASP A 9 -9.81 7.91 5.42
C ASP A 9 -8.42 7.28 5.58
N GLN A 10 -8.23 6.40 6.58
CA GLN A 10 -7.03 5.58 6.77
C GLN A 10 -7.03 4.33 5.88
N ILE A 11 -8.10 4.08 5.11
CA ILE A 11 -8.17 3.00 4.11
C ILE A 11 -7.90 3.62 2.74
N LEU A 12 -6.72 3.34 2.20
CA LEU A 12 -6.24 3.88 0.95
C LEU A 12 -6.50 2.89 -0.20
N SER A 13 -7.07 3.35 -1.30
CA SER A 13 -7.04 2.58 -2.55
C SER A 13 -5.62 2.57 -3.12
N GLU A 14 -5.28 1.58 -3.94
CA GLU A 14 -3.98 1.54 -4.63
C GLU A 14 -3.68 2.84 -5.39
N ALA A 15 -4.70 3.42 -6.05
CA ALA A 15 -4.55 4.68 -6.77
C ALA A 15 -4.18 5.85 -5.85
N ARG A 16 -4.90 6.00 -4.72
CA ARG A 16 -4.64 7.06 -3.74
C ARG A 16 -3.28 6.90 -3.06
N LEU A 17 -2.91 5.66 -2.74
CA LEU A 17 -1.60 5.35 -2.18
C LEU A 17 -0.46 5.73 -3.16
N CYS A 18 -0.63 5.41 -4.45
CA CYS A 18 0.36 5.77 -5.46
C CYS A 18 0.46 7.28 -5.66
N GLU A 19 -0.67 8.00 -5.65
CA GLU A 19 -0.68 9.47 -5.70
C GLU A 19 0.09 10.08 -4.51
N TRP A 20 -0.18 9.62 -3.28
CA TRP A 20 0.47 10.12 -2.07
C TRP A 20 1.98 9.90 -2.05
N LEU A 21 2.43 8.75 -2.54
CA LEU A 21 3.84 8.36 -2.58
C LEU A 21 4.53 8.74 -3.90
N ASN A 22 3.83 9.46 -4.78
CA ASN A 22 4.31 9.82 -6.12
C ASN A 22 4.85 8.61 -6.91
N LEU A 23 4.15 7.48 -6.82
CA LEU A 23 4.51 6.23 -7.49
C LEU A 23 3.83 6.11 -8.86
N PRO A 24 4.52 5.56 -9.88
CA PRO A 24 3.94 5.37 -11.19
C PRO A 24 2.84 4.31 -11.18
N LEU A 25 1.70 4.64 -11.78
CA LEU A 25 0.63 3.71 -12.10
C LEU A 25 0.74 3.28 -13.57
N LYS A 26 0.54 1.99 -13.85
CA LYS A 26 0.38 1.52 -15.24
C LYS A 26 -0.98 1.98 -15.79
N GLU A 27 -0.96 2.70 -16.91
CA GLU A 27 -2.16 3.26 -17.54
C GLU A 27 -3.28 2.22 -17.78
N ARG A 28 -2.93 1.01 -18.22
CA ARG A 28 -3.91 -0.03 -18.57
C ARG A 28 -4.52 -0.76 -17.38
N SER A 29 -3.75 -0.99 -16.32
CA SER A 29 -4.19 -1.81 -15.19
C SER A 29 -4.51 -1.02 -13.93
N ARG A 30 -4.16 0.28 -13.90
CA ARG A 30 -4.15 1.12 -12.69
C ARG A 30 -3.47 0.43 -11.50
N ARG A 31 -2.51 -0.44 -11.80
CA ARG A 31 -1.66 -1.12 -10.81
C ARG A 31 -0.29 -0.47 -10.80
N SER A 32 0.32 -0.38 -9.64
CA SER A 32 1.73 -0.05 -9.50
C SER A 32 2.56 -1.33 -9.42
N GLN A 33 3.65 -1.37 -10.19
CA GLN A 33 4.66 -2.42 -10.08
C GLN A 33 5.31 -2.41 -8.71
N THR A 34 5.61 -1.21 -8.18
CA THR A 34 6.19 -1.01 -6.85
C THR A 34 5.27 -1.56 -5.77
N ILE A 35 3.97 -1.21 -5.80
CA ILE A 35 3.00 -1.75 -4.83
C ILE A 35 2.89 -3.28 -4.95
N THR A 36 2.90 -3.81 -6.17
CA THR A 36 2.87 -5.27 -6.38
C THR A 36 4.12 -5.96 -5.82
N TYR A 37 5.28 -5.31 -5.90
CA TYR A 37 6.51 -5.79 -5.27
C TYR A 37 6.42 -5.73 -3.74
N TRP A 38 5.95 -4.62 -3.16
CA TRP A 38 5.77 -4.49 -1.72
C TRP A 38 4.81 -5.52 -1.14
N ILE A 39 3.70 -5.82 -1.83
CA ILE A 39 2.78 -6.89 -1.41
C ILE A 39 3.51 -8.24 -1.36
N LYS A 40 4.36 -8.55 -2.34
CA LYS A 40 5.19 -9.77 -2.33
C LYS A 40 6.24 -9.75 -1.21
N ALA A 41 6.73 -8.57 -0.84
CA ALA A 41 7.66 -8.36 0.27
C ALA A 41 6.98 -8.36 1.65
N GLY A 42 5.65 -8.47 1.71
CA GLY A 42 4.90 -8.63 2.95
C GLY A 42 4.04 -7.43 3.36
N LEU A 43 3.84 -6.43 2.50
CA LEU A 43 2.88 -5.34 2.73
C LEU A 43 1.45 -5.91 2.80
N PRO A 44 0.73 -5.75 3.94
CA PRO A 44 -0.66 -6.18 4.03
C PRO A 44 -1.57 -5.48 3.02
N CYS A 45 -2.47 -6.24 2.41
CA CYS A 45 -3.37 -5.74 1.37
C CYS A 45 -4.72 -6.45 1.46
N ILE A 46 -5.80 -5.67 1.31
CA ILE A 46 -7.17 -6.17 1.22
C ILE A 46 -7.59 -6.12 -0.26
N GLU A 47 -7.97 -7.27 -0.83
CA GLU A 47 -8.47 -7.34 -2.21
C GLU A 47 -9.99 -7.55 -2.23
N LYS A 48 -10.71 -6.66 -2.91
CA LYS A 48 -12.17 -6.74 -3.08
C LYS A 48 -12.58 -6.32 -4.48
N SER A 49 -13.29 -7.21 -5.19
CA SER A 49 -13.78 -6.97 -6.55
C SER A 49 -12.68 -6.55 -7.55
N GLY A 50 -11.48 -7.10 -7.39
CA GLY A 50 -10.31 -6.75 -8.21
C GLY A 50 -9.62 -5.43 -7.83
N TYR A 51 -10.10 -4.71 -6.81
CA TYR A 51 -9.44 -3.52 -6.26
C TYR A 51 -8.63 -3.88 -5.03
N ARG A 52 -7.51 -3.17 -4.82
CA ARG A 52 -6.67 -3.30 -3.64
C ARG A 52 -6.81 -2.10 -2.73
N PHE A 53 -6.88 -2.38 -1.43
CA PHE A 53 -6.99 -1.41 -0.36
C PHE A 53 -5.91 -1.68 0.69
N PHE A 54 -5.42 -0.61 1.28
CA PHE A 54 -4.31 -0.62 2.23
C PHE A 54 -4.72 0.18 3.46
N ILE A 55 -4.32 -0.30 4.63
CA ILE A 55 -4.44 0.48 5.85
C ILE A 55 -3.20 1.36 5.94
N GLU A 56 -3.39 2.67 6.09
CA GLU A 56 -2.31 3.66 6.13
C GLU A 56 -1.21 3.30 7.14
N GLY A 57 -1.59 2.89 8.36
CA GLY A 57 -0.64 2.45 9.38
C GLY A 57 0.21 1.24 8.96
N ASP A 58 -0.38 0.28 8.25
CA ASP A 58 0.37 -0.90 7.76
C ASP A 58 1.36 -0.52 6.67
N VAL A 59 1.03 0.46 5.84
CA VAL A 59 1.94 1.02 4.84
C VAL A 59 3.12 1.71 5.52
N ILE A 60 2.84 2.57 6.50
CA ILE A 60 3.89 3.28 7.26
C ILE A 60 4.82 2.28 7.96
N ASP A 61 4.26 1.30 8.66
CA ASP A 61 5.03 0.25 9.34
C ASP A 61 5.90 -0.55 8.36
N PHE A 62 5.38 -0.86 7.16
CA PHE A 62 6.14 -1.54 6.12
C PHE A 62 7.30 -0.68 5.62
N LEU A 63 7.06 0.59 5.26
CA LEU A 63 8.09 1.48 4.75
C LEU A 63 9.18 1.75 5.78
N TRP A 64 8.82 1.89 7.05
CA TRP A 64 9.78 2.06 8.14
C TRP A 64 10.69 0.84 8.29
N LYS A 65 10.13 -0.36 8.21
CA LYS A 65 10.92 -1.61 8.25
C LYS A 65 11.87 -1.74 7.07
N GLU A 66 11.43 -1.39 5.87
CA GLU A 66 12.33 -1.41 4.70
C GLU A 66 13.46 -0.38 4.86
N TYR A 67 13.16 0.81 5.39
CA TYR A 67 14.18 1.80 5.72
C TYR A 67 15.20 1.27 6.75
N GLU A 68 14.75 0.61 7.83
CA GLU A 68 15.65 0.01 8.83
C GLU A 68 16.52 -1.13 8.27
N ARG A 69 16.07 -1.82 7.22
CA ARG A 69 16.83 -2.92 6.58
C ARG A 69 17.94 -2.42 5.65
N ASP A 70 17.76 -1.24 5.07
CA ASP A 70 18.72 -0.63 4.14
C ASP A 70 19.81 0.18 4.86
N GLN A 71 19.74 0.30 6.20
CA GLN A 71 20.78 0.89 7.07
C GLN A 71 21.75 -0.19 7.58
#